data_AF-A0A8J7UKX0-F1
#
_entry.id   AF-A0A8J7UKX0-F1
#
_cell.length_a   1.000
_cell.length_b   1.000
_cell.length_c   1.000
_cell.angle_alpha   90.00
_cell.angle_beta   90.00
_cell.angle_gamma   90.00
#
_symmetry.space_group_name_H-M   'P 1'
#
loop_
_entity.id
_entity.type
_entity.pdbx_description
1 polymer ?
#
loop_
_entity_poly.entity_id
_entity_poly.type
_entity_poly.pdbx_seq_one_letter_code
_entity_poly.pdbx_strand_id
1 'polypeptide(L)'
;MTSTSTSTSTSTSTSVLISELARAANEVERLTKPERAQLMERAAKAIEDLREQFGYVGAPVRNRSGDTVDLLRAMARAPGAYAAGRVTDALLDAAKIIPRSHGWSRRTWAMRNQAMAGRKVG
;
A
#
# COMPACT_ATOMS: atom_id res chain seq x y z
N MET A 1 6.87 32.18 23.22
CA MET A 1 5.80 31.47 23.94
C MET A 1 5.24 30.40 23.02
N THR A 2 5.11 29.16 23.53
CA THR A 2 4.52 27.91 22.97
C THR A 2 5.15 27.38 21.65
N SER A 3 5.97 26.31 21.61
CA SER A 3 5.66 24.85 21.79
C SER A 3 4.37 24.48 21.03
N THR A 4 4.26 23.51 20.10
CA THR A 4 4.77 22.12 19.99
C THR A 4 4.34 21.65 18.57
N SER A 5 5.05 20.82 17.81
CA SER A 5 4.71 19.38 17.70
C SER A 5 5.65 18.64 16.74
N THR A 6 6.33 17.67 17.32
CA THR A 6 7.00 16.48 16.80
C THR A 6 6.42 15.94 15.47
N SER A 7 7.25 15.81 14.44
CA SER A 7 6.93 15.04 13.22
C SER A 7 8.12 14.15 12.85
N THR A 8 8.54 13.27 13.77
CA THR A 8 9.70 12.41 13.54
C THR A 8 9.51 11.01 14.15
N SER A 9 8.45 10.29 13.79
CA SER A 9 8.32 8.87 14.20
C SER A 9 7.67 7.92 13.18
N THR A 10 7.17 8.39 12.04
CA THR A 10 6.49 7.52 11.05
C THR A 10 7.43 6.88 10.01
N SER A 11 8.68 7.33 9.93
CA SER A 11 9.62 6.91 8.88
C SER A 11 10.12 5.47 9.00
N THR A 12 10.34 4.97 10.22
CA THR A 12 10.82 3.60 10.44
C THR A 12 9.72 2.57 10.18
N SER A 13 8.47 2.93 10.46
CA SER A 13 7.31 2.03 10.34
C SER A 13 6.97 1.68 8.89
N THR A 14 7.12 2.62 7.96
CA THR A 14 6.81 2.40 6.53
C THR A 14 7.82 1.47 5.85
N SER A 15 9.12 1.62 6.13
CA SER A 15 10.17 0.75 5.58
C SER A 15 10.05 -0.70 6.05
N VAL A 16 9.72 -0.90 7.34
CA VAL A 16 9.44 -2.22 7.91
C VAL A 16 8.24 -2.85 7.24
N LEU A 17 7.14 -2.10 7.07
CA LEU A 17 5.95 -2.59 6.38
C LEU A 17 6.23 -2.96 4.91
N ILE A 18 7.00 -2.15 4.17
CA ILE A 18 7.38 -2.49 2.78
C ILE A 18 8.14 -3.81 2.74
N SER A 19 9.07 -4.01 3.68
CA SER A 19 9.84 -5.25 3.77
C SER A 19 8.96 -6.45 4.13
N GLU A 20 8.01 -6.28 5.04
CA GLU A 20 6.99 -7.29 5.38
C GLU A 20 6.13 -7.65 4.16
N LEU A 21 5.65 -6.66 3.41
CA LEU A 21 4.84 -6.88 2.20
C LEU A 21 5.63 -7.60 1.12
N ALA A 22 6.88 -7.20 0.87
CA ALA A 22 7.73 -7.84 -0.12
C ALA A 22 8.06 -9.28 0.26
N ARG A 23 8.37 -9.53 1.54
CA ARG A 23 8.62 -10.88 2.05
C ARG A 23 7.38 -11.76 1.94
N ALA A 24 6.23 -11.25 2.37
CA ALA A 24 4.97 -11.96 2.31
C ALA A 24 4.50 -12.23 0.87
N ALA A 25 4.78 -11.33 -0.07
CA ALA A 25 4.51 -11.55 -1.48
C ALA A 25 5.33 -12.72 -2.05
N ASN A 26 6.58 -12.87 -1.60
CA ASN A 26 7.46 -13.98 -1.98
C ASN A 26 7.10 -15.29 -1.28
N GLU A 27 6.61 -15.23 -0.05
CA GLU A 27 6.25 -16.39 0.78
C GLU A 27 4.74 -16.65 0.79
N VAL A 28 3.99 -16.15 -0.20
CA VAL A 28 2.51 -16.12 -0.15
C VAL A 28 1.90 -17.51 0.01
N GLU A 29 2.52 -18.52 -0.59
CA GLU A 29 2.09 -19.93 -0.49
C GLU A 29 2.26 -20.52 0.90
N ARG A 30 3.14 -19.93 1.72
CA ARG A 30 3.38 -20.29 3.12
C ARG A 30 2.45 -19.54 4.07
N LEU A 31 1.78 -18.48 3.61
CA LEU A 31 0.84 -17.70 4.41
C LEU A 31 -0.52 -18.38 4.51
N THR A 32 -1.00 -18.52 5.73
CA THR A 32 -2.37 -18.92 6.03
C THR A 32 -3.36 -17.84 5.59
N LYS A 33 -4.62 -18.24 5.38
CA LYS A 33 -5.72 -17.31 5.04
C LYS A 33 -5.82 -16.11 6.02
N PRO A 34 -5.78 -16.28 7.36
CA PRO A 34 -5.84 -15.14 8.28
C PRO A 34 -4.61 -14.23 8.18
N GLU A 35 -3.40 -14.77 7.97
CA GLU A 35 -2.19 -13.95 7.80
C GLU A 35 -2.27 -13.10 6.54
N ARG A 36 -2.76 -13.67 5.42
CA ARG A 36 -3.00 -12.92 4.19
C ARG A 36 -3.98 -11.77 4.41
N ALA A 37 -5.09 -12.03 5.08
CA ALA A 37 -6.11 -11.02 5.38
C ALA A 37 -5.56 -9.89 6.25
N GLN A 38 -4.87 -10.24 7.34
CA GLN A 38 -4.29 -9.25 8.26
C GLN A 38 -3.25 -8.36 7.56
N LEU A 39 -2.41 -8.96 6.70
CA LEU A 39 -1.40 -8.22 5.96
C LEU A 39 -2.02 -7.26 4.94
N MET A 40 -3.02 -7.70 4.19
CA MET A 40 -3.75 -6.85 3.24
C MET A 40 -4.43 -5.68 3.94
N GLU A 41 -5.02 -5.91 5.11
CA GLU A 41 -5.71 -4.86 5.86
C GLU A 41 -4.71 -3.84 6.44
N ARG A 42 -3.56 -4.30 6.93
CA ARG A 42 -2.45 -3.42 7.34
C ARG A 42 -1.90 -2.61 6.17
N ALA A 43 -1.76 -3.22 5.00
CA ALA A 43 -1.32 -2.52 3.79
C ALA A 43 -2.32 -1.44 3.35
N ALA A 44 -3.62 -1.76 3.37
CA ALA A 44 -4.69 -0.84 3.04
C ALA A 44 -4.70 0.36 4.00
N LYS A 45 -4.64 0.09 5.32
CA LYS A 45 -4.56 1.12 6.36
C LYS A 45 -3.36 2.03 6.17
N ALA A 46 -2.18 1.48 5.90
CA ALA A 46 -0.98 2.29 5.71
C ALA A 46 -1.06 3.20 4.47
N ILE A 47 -1.63 2.70 3.37
CA ILE A 47 -1.84 3.53 2.17
C ILE A 47 -2.86 4.65 2.46
N GLU A 48 -3.89 4.37 3.25
CA GLU A 48 -4.90 5.35 3.69
C GLU A 48 -4.28 6.41 4.61
N ASP A 49 -3.48 6.02 5.61
CA ASP A 49 -2.76 6.93 6.49
C ASP A 49 -1.80 7.85 5.71
N LEU A 50 -1.14 7.31 4.68
CA LEU A 50 -0.31 8.11 3.78
C LEU A 50 -1.15 9.09 2.95
N ARG A 51 -2.34 8.70 2.48
CA ARG A 51 -3.26 9.64 1.80
C ARG A 51 -3.66 10.79 2.70
N GLU A 52 -4.00 10.49 3.95
CA GLU A 52 -4.34 11.51 4.95
C GLU A 52 -3.15 12.43 5.21
N GLN A 53 -1.96 11.87 5.44
CA GLN A 53 -0.73 12.62 5.70
C GLN A 53 -0.36 13.56 4.54
N PHE A 54 -0.54 13.12 3.29
CA PHE A 54 -0.26 13.94 2.12
C PHE A 54 -1.48 14.75 1.62
N GLY A 55 -2.62 14.72 2.32
CA GLY A 55 -3.81 15.49 1.98
C GLY A 55 -4.46 15.09 0.65
N TYR A 56 -4.35 13.82 0.25
CA TYR A 56 -4.98 13.23 -0.94
C TYR A 56 -6.14 12.31 -0.54
N VAL A 57 -7.06 12.82 0.29
CA VAL A 57 -8.34 12.15 0.58
C VAL A 57 -9.17 12.14 -0.70
N GLY A 58 -9.50 10.96 -1.23
CA GLY A 58 -10.37 10.78 -2.39
C GLY A 58 -9.69 10.60 -3.76
N ALA A 59 -8.36 10.69 -3.85
CA ALA A 59 -7.66 10.34 -5.09
C ALA A 59 -7.36 8.82 -5.12
N PRO A 60 -7.95 8.04 -6.06
CA PRO A 60 -7.73 6.61 -6.08
C PRO A 60 -6.27 6.31 -6.38
N VAL A 61 -5.63 5.47 -5.57
CA VAL A 61 -4.33 4.90 -5.91
C VAL A 61 -4.58 3.79 -6.92
N ARG A 62 -4.56 4.18 -8.19
CA ARG A 62 -4.99 3.32 -9.28
C ARG A 62 -3.95 2.24 -9.54
N ASN A 63 -4.37 0.99 -9.35
CA ASN A 63 -3.76 -0.16 -9.99
C ASN A 63 -4.63 -0.61 -11.18
N ARG A 64 -4.25 -1.69 -11.88
CA ARG A 64 -5.00 -2.20 -13.05
C ARG A 64 -6.48 -2.53 -12.76
N SER A 65 -6.85 -2.76 -11.50
CA SER A 65 -8.19 -3.22 -11.11
C SER A 65 -9.05 -2.14 -10.41
N GLY A 66 -8.53 -0.93 -10.19
CA GLY A 66 -9.25 0.13 -9.47
C GLY A 66 -8.40 0.76 -8.35
N ASP A 67 -9.04 1.16 -7.26
CA ASP A 67 -8.32 1.64 -6.07
C ASP A 67 -7.63 0.46 -5.37
N THR A 68 -6.32 0.58 -5.15
CA THR A 68 -5.52 -0.43 -4.46
C THR A 68 -6.00 -0.69 -3.03
N VAL A 69 -6.49 0.32 -2.32
CA VAL A 69 -7.03 0.18 -0.97
C VAL A 69 -8.29 -0.69 -0.99
N ASP A 70 -9.20 -0.43 -1.92
CA ASP A 70 -10.44 -1.19 -2.06
C ASP A 70 -10.16 -2.64 -2.48
N LEU A 71 -9.21 -2.84 -3.40
CA LEU A 71 -8.79 -4.17 -3.81
C LEU A 71 -8.20 -4.96 -2.62
N LEU A 72 -7.31 -4.35 -1.83
CA LEU A 72 -6.71 -4.99 -0.66
C LEU A 72 -7.78 -5.36 0.37
N ARG A 73 -8.72 -4.47 0.68
CA ARG A 73 -9.85 -4.74 1.59
C ARG A 73 -10.76 -5.86 1.05
N ALA A 74 -11.05 -5.86 -0.25
CA ALA A 74 -11.85 -6.92 -0.87
C ALA A 74 -11.16 -8.29 -0.79
N MET A 75 -9.84 -8.34 -0.97
CA MET A 75 -9.06 -9.57 -0.81
C MET A 75 -8.94 -10.00 0.65
N ALA A 76 -8.82 -9.06 1.59
CA ALA A 76 -8.80 -9.35 3.01
C ALA A 76 -10.11 -9.96 3.51
N ARG A 77 -11.25 -9.53 2.95
CA ARG A 77 -12.58 -10.09 3.25
C ARG A 77 -12.79 -11.49 2.68
N ALA A 78 -12.03 -11.87 1.64
CA ALA A 78 -12.15 -13.18 0.99
C ALA A 78 -10.75 -13.79 0.70
N PRO A 79 -9.94 -14.11 1.73
CA PRO A 79 -8.53 -14.47 1.58
C PRO A 79 -8.29 -15.80 0.85
N GLY A 80 -9.33 -16.61 0.66
CA GLY A 80 -9.30 -17.86 -0.10
C GLY A 80 -9.87 -17.76 -1.52
N ALA A 81 -10.46 -16.62 -1.90
CA ALA A 81 -11.10 -16.44 -3.20
C ALA A 81 -10.12 -16.04 -4.31
N TYR A 82 -8.87 -15.75 -3.97
CA TYR A 82 -7.86 -15.21 -4.88
C TYR A 82 -6.66 -16.15 -4.99
N ALA A 83 -6.24 -16.40 -6.22
CA ALA A 83 -5.03 -17.17 -6.51
C ALA A 83 -3.80 -16.51 -5.88
N ALA A 84 -2.83 -17.33 -5.47
CA ALA A 84 -1.58 -16.88 -4.86
C ALA A 84 -0.89 -15.77 -5.67
N GLY A 85 -0.75 -15.95 -6.99
CA GLY A 85 -0.15 -14.93 -7.87
C GLY A 85 -0.86 -13.58 -7.83
N ARG A 86 -2.19 -13.56 -7.72
CA ARG A 86 -2.95 -12.30 -7.62
C ARG A 86 -2.70 -11.59 -6.28
N VAL A 87 -2.54 -12.36 -5.21
CA VAL A 87 -2.19 -11.83 -3.89
C VAL A 87 -0.76 -11.27 -3.90
N THR A 88 0.19 -12.00 -4.49
CA THR A 88 1.56 -11.54 -4.68
C THR A 88 1.60 -10.22 -5.45
N ASP A 89 0.92 -10.13 -6.59
CA ASP A 89 0.86 -8.91 -7.40
C ASP A 89 0.30 -7.72 -6.59
N ALA A 90 -0.77 -7.94 -5.83
CA ALA A 90 -1.38 -6.90 -5.02
C ALA A 90 -0.48 -6.41 -3.88
N LEU A 91 0.21 -7.33 -3.19
CA LEU A 91 1.16 -6.98 -2.13
C LEU A 91 2.38 -6.23 -2.68
N LEU A 92 2.89 -6.65 -3.85
CA LEU A 92 3.97 -5.94 -4.54
C LEU A 92 3.54 -4.56 -5.03
N ASP A 93 2.33 -4.43 -5.55
CA ASP A 93 1.80 -3.13 -5.96
C ASP A 93 1.62 -2.20 -4.75
N ALA A 94 1.12 -2.71 -3.63
CA ALA A 94 1.06 -1.97 -2.37
C ALA A 94 2.45 -1.53 -1.90
N ALA A 95 3.43 -2.44 -1.90
CA ALA A 95 4.81 -2.14 -1.53
C ALA A 95 5.47 -1.13 -2.48
N LYS A 96 5.10 -1.13 -3.77
CA LYS A 96 5.54 -0.10 -4.72
C LYS A 96 4.93 1.24 -4.38
N ILE A 97 3.66 1.32 -4.00
CA ILE A 97 2.94 2.56 -3.69
C ILE A 97 3.51 3.24 -2.45
N ILE A 98 3.73 2.47 -1.39
CA ILE A 98 4.25 2.98 -0.12
C ILE A 98 5.66 3.57 -0.37
N PRO A 99 5.89 4.85 -0.08
CA PRO A 99 7.17 5.50 -0.33
C PRO A 99 8.25 4.96 0.61
N ARG A 100 9.42 4.62 0.05
CA ARG A 100 10.57 4.11 0.81
C ARG A 100 11.33 5.18 1.60
N SER A 101 11.09 6.46 1.34
CA SER A 101 11.87 7.55 1.92
C SER A 101 11.02 8.81 2.19
N HIS A 102 11.54 9.65 3.07
CA HIS A 102 10.84 10.74 3.74
C HIS A 102 10.75 12.02 2.89
N GLY A 103 11.17 11.94 1.61
CA GLY A 103 11.22 13.07 0.68
C GLY A 103 10.02 13.17 -0.27
N TRP A 104 8.96 12.40 -0.03
CA TRP A 104 7.78 12.40 -0.88
C TRP A 104 6.93 13.65 -0.62
N SER A 105 6.80 14.49 -1.64
CA SER A 105 5.88 15.63 -1.65
C SER A 105 4.54 15.27 -2.29
N ARG A 106 3.53 16.11 -2.07
CA ARG A 106 2.22 16.01 -2.74
C ARG A 106 2.34 15.82 -4.26
N ARG A 107 3.24 16.58 -4.90
CA ARG A 107 3.49 16.52 -6.34
C ARG A 107 4.05 15.17 -6.79
N THR A 108 5.01 14.62 -6.06
CA THR A 108 5.63 13.32 -6.40
C THR A 108 4.65 12.15 -6.27
N TRP A 109 3.71 12.23 -5.33
CA TRP A 109 2.64 11.24 -5.20
C TRP A 109 1.68 11.28 -6.39
N ALA A 110 1.20 12.47 -6.77
CA ALA A 110 0.28 12.65 -7.89
C ALA A 110 0.89 12.19 -9.23
N MET A 111 2.14 12.58 -9.51
CA MET A 111 2.84 12.16 -10.74
C MET A 111 2.99 10.64 -10.82
N ARG A 112 3.37 9.99 -9.71
CA ARG A 112 3.52 8.53 -9.73
C ARG A 112 2.19 7.81 -9.86
N ASN A 113 1.14 8.29 -9.20
CA ASN A 113 -0.19 7.71 -9.34
C ASN A 113 -0.70 7.82 -10.79
N GLN A 114 -0.47 8.95 -11.47
CA GLN A 114 -0.73 9.09 -12.91
C GLN A 114 0.11 8.14 -13.77
N ALA A 115 1.41 8.00 -13.49
CA ALA A 115 2.30 7.09 -14.22
C ALA A 115 1.89 5.60 -14.05
N MET A 116 1.37 5.23 -12.88
CA MET A 116 0.84 3.87 -12.63
C MET A 116 -0.49 3.64 -13.34
N ALA A 117 -1.36 4.65 -13.40
CA ALA A 117 -2.62 4.59 -14.13
C ALA A 117 -2.44 4.55 -15.66
N GLY A 118 -1.37 5.17 -16.19
CA GLY A 118 -1.08 5.26 -17.63
C GLY A 118 -0.44 4.02 -18.25
N ARG A 119 0.06 3.06 -17.45
CA ARG A 119 0.58 1.78 -17.96
C ARG A 119 -0.55 0.82 -18.33
N LYS A 120 -1.25 1.12 -19.44
CA LYS A 120 -1.84 0.07 -20.28
C LYS A 120 -0.69 -0.64 -20.97
N VAL A 121 -0.24 -1.77 -20.42
CA VAL A 121 0.51 -2.73 -21.24
C VAL A 121 -0.46 -3.29 -22.26
N GLY A 122 -0.13 -3.10 -23.54
CA GLY A 122 -0.76 -3.82 -24.64
C GLY A 122 -0.46 -5.31 -24.58
#